data_AF-A0AB39VED0-F1
#
_entry.id   AF-A0AB39VED0-F1
#
_cell.length_a   1.000
_cell.length_b   1.000
_cell.length_c   1.000
_cell.angle_alpha   90.00
_cell.angle_beta   90.00
_cell.angle_gamma   90.00
#
_symmetry.space_group_name_H-M   'P 1'
#
loop_
_entity.id
_entity.type
_entity.pdbx_description
1 polymer ?
#
loop_
_entity_poly.entity_id
_entity_poly.type
_entity_poly.pdbx_seq_one_letter_code
_entity_poly.pdbx_strand_id
1 'polypeptide(L)'
;MADEKDLRILNVSFSHGSVHDFRLFCRSRVYFSKDVLLYIGIDKIHGNSLVPKKSTKKHKLTKEDKKYNSIIYIEHVNSHIKKFRIVSTRYRNKRRKFALRFSLICAIYNFEL
;
A
#
# COMPACT_ATOMS: atom_id res chain seq x y z
N MET A 1 5.94 -1.06 2.30
CA MET A 1 5.66 -1.73 3.59
C MET A 1 5.37 -0.65 4.61
N ALA A 2 4.31 -0.82 5.39
CA ALA A 2 3.99 0.05 6.50
C ALA A 2 3.80 -0.80 7.76
N ASP A 3 4.15 -0.25 8.91
CA ASP A 3 3.93 -0.87 10.20
C ASP A 3 2.44 -0.81 10.59
N GLU A 4 1.94 -1.88 11.21
CA GLU A 4 0.54 -1.98 11.63
C GLU A 4 0.26 -1.13 12.87
N LYS A 5 1.20 -1.05 13.81
CA LYS A 5 1.02 -0.38 15.10
C LYS A 5 1.02 1.13 14.95
N ASP A 6 2.02 1.64 14.23
CA ASP A 6 2.26 3.09 14.16
C ASP A 6 1.89 3.70 12.80
N LEU A 7 1.38 2.89 11.84
CA LEU A 7 1.08 3.29 10.46
C LEU A 7 2.29 3.80 9.65
N ARG A 8 3.50 3.75 10.21
CA ARG A 8 4.73 4.30 9.63
C ARG A 8 5.15 3.53 8.39
N ILE A 9 5.54 4.25 7.34
CA ILE A 9 6.11 3.66 6.14
C ILE A 9 7.55 3.23 6.43
N LEU A 10 7.82 1.93 6.37
CA LEU A 10 9.14 1.34 6.63
C LEU A 10 10.00 1.25 5.37
N ASN A 11 9.37 0.94 4.23
CA ASN A 11 10.09 0.74 2.98
C ASN A 11 9.20 1.04 1.77
N VAL A 12 9.80 1.66 0.75
CA VAL A 12 9.20 1.90 -0.57
C VAL A 12 10.05 1.25 -1.65
N SER A 13 9.41 0.58 -2.59
CA SER A 13 10.06 -0.10 -3.71
C SER A 13 9.44 0.36 -5.03
N PHE A 14 10.24 0.46 -6.09
CA PHE A 14 9.81 1.00 -7.37
C PHE A 14 10.29 0.12 -8.53
N SER A 15 9.47 0.04 -9.58
CA SER A 15 9.82 -0.60 -10.86
C SER A 15 9.71 0.38 -12.03
N HIS A 16 10.32 0.00 -13.16
CA HIS A 16 10.08 0.66 -14.45
C HIS A 16 8.93 -0.04 -15.20
N GLY A 17 8.15 0.75 -15.94
CA GLY A 17 7.07 0.22 -16.79
C GLY A 17 5.84 -0.26 -16.00
N SER A 18 5.11 -1.20 -16.59
CA SER A 18 3.83 -1.75 -16.12
C SER A 18 3.98 -3.00 -15.24
N VAL A 19 4.97 -3.03 -14.34
CA VAL A 19 5.13 -4.16 -13.42
C VAL A 19 4.04 -4.11 -12.36
N HIS A 20 3.23 -5.17 -12.28
CA HIS A 20 2.21 -5.32 -11.25
C HIS A 20 2.82 -5.39 -9.84
N ASP A 21 2.14 -4.81 -8.86
CA ASP A 21 2.61 -4.68 -7.47
C ASP A 21 3.01 -6.03 -6.84
N PHE A 22 2.21 -7.08 -7.08
CA PHE A 22 2.55 -8.45 -6.64
C PHE A 22 3.87 -8.97 -7.22
N ARG A 23 4.14 -8.68 -8.50
CA ARG A 23 5.41 -9.08 -9.14
C ARG A 23 6.57 -8.26 -8.59
N LEU A 24 6.33 -6.98 -8.30
CA LEU A 24 7.32 -6.12 -7.64
C LEU A 24 7.66 -6.66 -6.24
N PHE A 25 6.65 -7.09 -5.48
CA PHE A 25 6.81 -7.76 -4.19
C PHE A 25 7.64 -9.04 -4.28
N CYS A 26 7.31 -9.96 -5.20
CA CYS A 26 8.10 -11.19 -5.34
C CYS A 26 9.57 -10.91 -5.72
N ARG A 27 9.82 -9.83 -6.48
CA ARG A 27 11.17 -9.41 -6.87
C ARG A 27 11.96 -8.74 -5.76
N SER A 28 11.29 -8.08 -4.80
CA SER A 28 11.98 -7.40 -3.71
C SER A 28 12.62 -8.39 -2.72
N ARG A 29 12.23 -9.68 -2.75
CA ARG A 29 12.76 -10.76 -1.90
C ARG A 29 12.79 -10.39 -0.41
N VAL A 30 11.86 -9.54 0.02
CA VAL A 30 11.77 -9.14 1.41
C VAL A 30 11.25 -10.32 2.20
N TYR A 31 11.99 -10.73 3.22
CA TYR A 31 11.58 -11.75 4.17
C TYR A 31 10.68 -11.11 5.22
N PHE A 32 9.54 -11.74 5.51
CA PHE A 32 8.61 -11.30 6.55
C PHE A 32 8.35 -12.47 7.50
N SER A 33 8.13 -12.16 8.78
CA SER A 33 7.58 -13.15 9.72
C SER A 33 6.16 -13.52 9.26
N LYS A 34 5.71 -14.72 9.64
CA LYS A 34 4.34 -15.19 9.39
C LYS A 34 3.27 -14.25 9.99
N ASP A 35 3.65 -13.43 10.95
CA ASP A 35 2.76 -12.53 11.67
C ASP A 35 2.57 -11.17 10.99
N VAL A 36 3.26 -10.91 9.87
CA VAL A 36 3.15 -9.64 9.15
C VAL A 36 1.89 -9.63 8.28
N LEU A 37 1.03 -8.63 8.49
CA LEU A 37 -0.14 -8.40 7.66
C LEU A 37 0.24 -7.85 6.29
N LEU A 38 -0.14 -8.57 5.24
CA LEU A 38 0.17 -8.24 3.84
C LEU A 38 -1.12 -7.95 3.07
N TYR A 39 -1.12 -6.84 2.33
CA TYR A 39 -2.35 -6.22 1.85
C TYR A 39 -2.77 -6.52 0.40
N ILE A 40 -1.96 -7.14 -0.45
CA ILE A 40 -2.35 -7.36 -1.86
C ILE A 40 -1.81 -8.68 -2.42
N GLY A 41 -2.71 -9.52 -2.95
CA GLY A 41 -2.41 -10.60 -3.91
C GLY A 41 -1.53 -11.73 -3.38
N ILE A 42 -1.26 -11.76 -2.08
CA ILE A 42 -0.43 -12.74 -1.39
C ILE A 42 -1.31 -13.72 -0.60
N ASP A 43 -2.64 -13.66 -0.75
CA ASP A 43 -3.61 -14.58 -0.15
C ASP A 43 -3.27 -16.06 -0.41
N LYS A 44 -2.71 -16.35 -1.59
CA LYS A 44 -2.28 -17.70 -1.98
C LYS A 44 -0.92 -18.13 -1.41
N ILE A 45 -0.13 -17.19 -0.89
CA ILE A 45 1.26 -17.40 -0.45
C ILE A 45 1.40 -17.24 1.07
N HIS A 46 0.53 -16.45 1.70
CA HIS A 46 0.62 -16.11 3.11
C HIS A 46 -0.76 -16.15 3.78
N GLY A 47 -0.90 -16.97 4.83
CA GLY A 47 -2.17 -17.17 5.53
C GLY A 47 -2.71 -15.92 6.22
N ASN A 48 -1.83 -14.97 6.58
CA ASN A 48 -2.19 -13.73 7.27
C ASN A 48 -2.30 -12.54 6.30
N SER A 49 -2.98 -12.72 5.15
CA SER A 49 -3.26 -11.62 4.23
C SER A 49 -4.61 -10.97 4.54
N LEU A 50 -4.62 -9.64 4.68
CA LEU A 50 -5.86 -8.86 4.78
C LEU A 50 -6.19 -8.27 3.43
N VAL A 51 -7.31 -8.69 2.85
CA VAL A 51 -7.80 -8.19 1.57
C VAL A 51 -9.09 -7.42 1.79
N PRO A 52 -9.15 -6.12 1.44
CA PRO A 52 -10.36 -5.34 1.60
C PRO A 52 -11.49 -5.91 0.75
N LYS A 53 -12.67 -6.02 1.32
CA LYS A 53 -13.88 -6.41 0.59
C LYS A 53 -14.31 -5.26 -0.32
N LYS A 54 -14.51 -5.56 -1.60
CA LYS A 54 -14.98 -4.58 -2.58
C LYS A 54 -16.50 -4.61 -2.69
N SER A 55 -17.12 -3.44 -2.70
CA SER A 55 -18.54 -3.31 -3.07
C SER A 55 -18.73 -3.60 -4.56
N THR A 56 -19.78 -4.33 -4.91
CA THR A 56 -20.21 -4.54 -6.30
C THR A 56 -21.60 -3.98 -6.52
N LYS A 57 -22.02 -3.81 -7.78
CA LYS A 57 -23.37 -3.29 -8.10
C LYS A 57 -24.50 -4.13 -7.47
N LYS A 58 -24.30 -5.45 -7.36
CA LYS A 58 -25.27 -6.40 -6.80
C LYS A 58 -25.10 -6.61 -5.29
N HIS A 59 -23.89 -6.42 -4.76
CA HIS A 59 -23.60 -6.64 -3.34
C HIS A 59 -22.91 -5.41 -2.74
N LYS A 60 -23.68 -4.62 -1.98
CA LYS A 60 -23.16 -3.51 -1.18
C LYS A 60 -22.45 -4.04 0.07
N LEU A 61 -21.47 -3.29 0.57
CA LEU A 61 -20.76 -3.62 1.80
C LEU A 61 -21.70 -3.53 3.01
N THR A 62 -21.71 -4.57 3.83
CA THR A 62 -22.43 -4.56 5.11
C THR A 62 -21.72 -3.67 6.13
N LYS A 63 -22.32 -3.47 7.31
CA LYS A 63 -21.66 -2.73 8.40
C LYS A 63 -20.43 -3.47 8.91
N GLU A 64 -20.49 -4.80 8.97
CA GLU A 64 -19.36 -5.66 9.36
C GLU A 64 -18.23 -5.57 8.34
N ASP A 65 -18.54 -5.60 7.03
CA ASP A 65 -17.54 -5.48 5.98
C ASP A 65 -16.82 -4.13 6.02
N LYS A 66 -17.55 -3.05 6.32
CA LYS A 66 -16.94 -1.71 6.49
C LYS A 66 -16.03 -1.67 7.71
N LYS A 67 -16.45 -2.28 8.83
CA LYS A 67 -15.62 -2.37 10.05
C LYS A 67 -14.36 -3.20 9.80
N TYR A 68 -14.48 -4.30 9.07
CA TYR A 68 -13.34 -5.09 8.62
C TYR A 68 -12.42 -4.31 7.67
N ASN A 69 -12.95 -3.58 6.71
CA ASN A 69 -12.11 -2.76 5.83
C ASN A 69 -11.42 -1.62 6.61
N SER A 70 -12.01 -1.09 7.67
CA SER A 70 -11.39 -0.01 8.47
C SER A 70 -10.18 -0.45 9.30
N ILE A 71 -10.03 -1.76 9.59
CA ILE A 71 -8.82 -2.26 10.25
C ILE A 71 -7.66 -2.46 9.27
N ILE A 72 -7.90 -2.33 7.96
CA ILE A 72 -6.87 -2.47 6.92
C ILE A 72 -6.12 -1.16 6.78
N TYR A 73 -5.14 -0.99 7.67
CA TYR A 73 -4.41 0.24 7.89
C TYR A 73 -3.69 0.83 6.67
N ILE A 74 -3.23 -0.02 5.76
CA ILE A 74 -2.45 0.43 4.60
C ILE A 74 -3.30 1.07 3.50
N GLU A 75 -4.62 0.85 3.45
CA GLU A 75 -5.55 1.67 2.66
C GLU A 75 -5.48 3.13 3.14
N HIS A 76 -5.43 3.34 4.45
CA HIS A 76 -5.35 4.68 5.04
C HIS A 76 -4.04 5.37 4.68
N VAL A 77 -2.91 4.66 4.80
CA VAL A 77 -1.59 5.15 4.37
C VAL A 77 -1.62 5.53 2.88
N ASN A 78 -2.11 4.63 2.01
CA ASN A 78 -2.20 4.87 0.57
C ASN A 78 -3.11 6.06 0.23
N SER A 79 -4.25 6.18 0.92
CA SER A 79 -5.17 7.31 0.76
C SER A 79 -4.49 8.63 1.14
N HIS A 80 -3.75 8.65 2.24
CA HIS A 80 -2.98 9.82 2.68
C HIS A 80 -1.93 10.23 1.65
N ILE A 81 -1.11 9.29 1.19
CA ILE A 81 -0.07 9.55 0.19
C ILE A 81 -0.67 10.02 -1.15
N LYS A 82 -1.88 9.55 -1.51
CA LYS A 82 -2.59 10.01 -2.73
C LYS A 82 -3.14 11.44 -2.63
N LYS A 83 -3.18 12.07 -1.44
CA LYS A 83 -3.48 13.51 -1.33
C LYS A 83 -2.49 14.36 -2.13
N PHE A 84 -1.23 13.92 -2.22
CA PHE A 84 -0.23 14.59 -3.03
C PHE A 84 -0.52 14.37 -4.52
N ARG A 85 -0.83 15.47 -5.24
CA ARG A 85 -1.19 15.43 -6.68
C ARG A 85 -0.17 14.72 -7.57
N ILE A 86 1.11 14.79 -7.19
CA ILE A 86 2.22 14.12 -7.89
C ILE A 86 2.13 12.59 -7.83
N VAL A 87 1.40 12.04 -6.86
CA VAL A 87 1.17 10.60 -6.69
C VAL A 87 -0.20 10.17 -7.22
N SER A 88 -1.26 10.98 -7.03
CA SER A 88 -2.62 10.61 -7.47
C SER A 88 -2.87 10.76 -8.97
N THR A 89 -2.06 11.56 -9.66
CA THR A 89 -2.18 11.77 -11.11
C THR A 89 -1.02 11.12 -11.86
N ARG A 90 -1.13 11.04 -13.20
CA ARG A 90 -0.02 10.56 -14.03
C ARG A 90 1.22 11.41 -13.79
N TYR A 91 2.30 10.78 -13.32
CA TYR A 91 3.57 11.45 -13.07
C TYR A 91 4.21 11.94 -14.38
N ARG A 92 4.39 13.26 -14.53
CA ARG A 92 4.91 13.90 -15.75
C ARG A 92 6.39 14.30 -15.70
N ASN A 93 7.04 14.19 -14.54
CA ASN A 93 8.42 14.63 -14.35
C ASN A 93 9.45 13.57 -14.78
N LYS A 94 10.71 13.99 -14.97
CA LYS A 94 11.82 13.05 -15.21
C LYS A 94 11.89 12.00 -14.10
N ARG A 95 11.87 10.71 -14.49
CA ARG A 95 11.78 9.57 -13.56
C ARG A 95 13.05 9.35 -12.73
N ARG A 96 14.20 9.88 -13.15
CA ARG A 96 15.48 9.79 -12.42
C ARG A 96 15.39 10.18 -10.94
N LYS A 97 14.53 11.16 -10.60
CA LYS A 97 14.32 11.63 -9.21
C LYS A 97 12.99 11.16 -8.59
N PHE A 98 12.28 10.23 -9.23
CA PHE A 98 10.97 9.78 -8.75
C PHE A 98 11.06 9.11 -7.38
N ALA A 99 11.98 8.15 -7.22
CA ALA A 99 12.18 7.45 -5.95
C ALA A 99 12.50 8.43 -4.81
N LEU A 100 13.38 9.41 -5.05
CA LEU A 100 13.71 10.44 -4.07
C LEU A 100 12.50 11.30 -3.69
N ARG A 101 11.74 11.80 -4.68
CA ARG A 101 10.54 12.62 -4.43
C ARG A 101 9.47 11.83 -3.67
N PHE A 102 9.25 10.57 -4.03
CA PHE A 102 8.29 9.72 -3.35
C PHE A 102 8.74 9.41 -1.92
N SER A 103 10.03 9.14 -1.72
CA SER A 103 10.60 8.90 -0.39
C SER A 103 10.45 10.12 0.52
N LEU A 104 10.64 11.33 -0.01
CA LEU A 104 10.40 12.57 0.73
C LEU A 104 8.92 12.72 1.15
N ILE A 105 7.98 12.37 0.29
CA ILE A 105 6.55 12.39 0.63
C ILE A 105 6.25 11.38 1.74
N CYS A 106 6.84 10.18 1.68
CA CYS A 106 6.71 9.20 2.75
C CYS A 106 7.35 9.68 4.06
N ALA A 107 8.48 10.39 3.99
CA ALA A 107 9.12 10.98 5.16
C ALA A 107 8.26 12.06 5.80
N ILE A 108 7.62 12.93 5.00
CA ILE A 108 6.66 13.93 5.49
C ILE A 108 5.48 13.24 6.17
N TYR A 109 4.90 12.21 5.55
CA TYR A 109 3.83 11.43 6.17
C TYR A 109 4.25 10.82 7.51
N ASN A 110 5.44 10.22 7.57
CA ASN A 110 5.97 9.65 8.82
C ASN A 110 6.24 10.71 9.89
N PHE A 111 6.50 11.96 9.51
CA PHE A 111 6.71 13.07 10.43
C PHE A 111 5.38 13.67 10.96
N GLU A 112 4.31 13.59 10.17
CA GLU A 112 2.97 14.09 10.52
C GLU A 112 2.11 13.07 11.30
N LEU A 113 2.56 11.82 11.39
CA LEU A 113 1.92 10.73 12.13
C LEU A 113 2.00 10.94 13.65
#